data_AF-A0A354THX6-F1
#
_entry.id   AF-A0A354THX6-F1
#
_cell.length_a   1.000
_cell.length_b   1.000
_cell.length_c   1.000
_cell.angle_alpha   90.00
_cell.angle_beta   90.00
_cell.angle_gamma   90.00
#
_symmetry.space_group_name_H-M   'P 1'
#
loop_
_entity.id
_entity.type
_entity.pdbx_description
1 polymer ?
#
loop_
_entity_poly.entity_id
_entity_poly.type
_entity_poly.pdbx_seq_one_letter_code
_entity_poly.pdbx_strand_id
1 'polypeptide(L)' 'MFVDQIKVHARAGKGGDGSAHFHRGKFRPKGGPDGGDG' A
#
# COMPACT_ATOMS: atom_id res chain seq x y z
N MET A 1 -30.66 36.36 10.85
CA MET A 1 -30.40 34.92 10.66
C MET A 1 -28.89 34.73 10.64
N PHE A 2 -28.33 33.85 11.47
CA PHE A 2 -26.89 33.63 11.58
C PHE A 2 -26.53 32.30 10.91
N VAL A 3 -25.46 32.28 10.13
CA VAL A 3 -25.00 31.10 9.40
C VAL A 3 -23.53 30.91 9.72
N ASP A 4 -23.18 29.72 10.19
CA ASP A 4 -21.79 29.33 10.43
C ASP A 4 -21.23 28.59 9.20
N GLN A 5 -19.99 28.89 8.85
CA GLN A 5 -19.29 28.31 7.71
C GLN A 5 -17.85 28.01 8.06
N ILE A 6 -17.43 26.76 7.84
CA ILE A 6 -16.04 26.35 7.93
C ILE A 6 -15.58 25.72 6.61
N LYS A 7 -14.29 25.85 6.30
CA LYS A 7 -13.65 25.13 5.20
C LYS A 7 -12.89 23.95 5.78
N VAL A 8 -13.12 22.77 5.20
CA VAL A 8 -12.41 21.56 5.59
C VAL A 8 -11.51 21.14 4.44
N HIS A 9 -10.27 20.80 4.76
CA HIS A 9 -9.36 20.15 3.81
C HIS A 9 -9.31 18.66 4.11
N ALA A 10 -9.76 17.87 3.14
CA ALA A 10 -9.65 16.42 3.16
C ALA A 10 -8.75 15.95 2.02
N ARG A 11 -7.98 14.90 2.27
CA ARG A 11 -7.23 14.16 1.24
C ARG A 11 -7.44 12.67 1.47
N ALA A 12 -7.47 11.92 0.39
CA ALA A 12 -7.46 10.46 0.46
C ALA A 12 -6.14 9.96 1.07
N GLY A 13 -6.17 8.75 1.63
CA GLY A 13 -4.98 8.05 2.05
C GLY A 13 -4.05 7.74 0.87
N LYS A 14 -2.80 7.39 1.18
CA LYS A 14 -1.91 6.81 0.18
C LYS A 14 -2.35 5.37 -0.12
N GLY A 15 -2.22 4.93 -1.38
CA GLY A 15 -2.26 3.51 -1.70
C GLY A 15 -1.09 2.77 -1.05
N GLY A 16 -1.23 1.47 -0.79
CA GLY A 16 -0.14 0.69 -0.21
C GLY A 16 0.96 0.45 -1.24
N ASP A 17 2.17 0.20 -0.72
CA ASP A 17 3.31 -0.18 -1.55
C ASP A 17 3.26 -1.69 -1.81
N GLY A 18 3.40 -2.10 -3.06
CA GLY A 18 3.61 -3.50 -3.42
C GLY A 18 4.95 -4.03 -2.88
N SER A 19 5.08 -5.34 -2.79
CA SER A 19 6.28 -6.00 -2.28
C SER A 19 7.12 -6.59 -3.40
N ALA A 20 8.43 -6.43 -3.32
CA ALA A 20 9.39 -7.17 -4.13
C ALA A 20 9.96 -8.33 -3.27
N HIS A 21 9.39 -9.52 -3.42
CA HIS A 21 9.83 -10.72 -2.72
C HIS A 21 10.11 -11.87 -3.69
N PHE A 22 11.04 -12.74 -3.29
CA PHE A 22 11.36 -13.97 -4.01
C PHE A 22 11.24 -15.14 -3.05
N HIS A 23 10.59 -16.20 -3.50
CA HIS A 23 10.39 -17.40 -2.71
C HIS A 23 11.74 -18.02 -2.27
N ARG A 24 11.86 -18.39 -0.99
CA ARG A 24 13.05 -19.05 -0.42
C ARG A 24 12.69 -20.42 0.15
N GLY A 25 13.30 -21.47 -0.41
CA GLY A 25 13.14 -22.84 0.06
C GLY A 25 14.49 -23.53 0.29
N LYS A 26 14.58 -24.38 1.32
CA LYS A 26 15.83 -25.04 1.76
C LYS A 26 16.60 -25.76 0.64
N PHE A 27 15.89 -26.32 -0.34
CA PHE A 27 16.48 -27.03 -1.49
C PHE A 27 16.19 -26.35 -2.83
N ARG A 28 15.71 -25.09 -2.79
CA ARG A 28 15.37 -24.32 -3.99
C ARG A 28 16.09 -22.96 -3.92
N PRO A 29 17.36 -22.90 -4.37
CA PRO A 29 18.21 -21.72 -4.20
C PRO A 29 17.75 -20.49 -4.99
N LYS A 30 16.90 -20.69 -6.02
CA LYS A 30 16.29 -19.61 -6.80
C LYS A 30 14.78 -19.86 -6.92
N GLY A 31 14.01 -19.36 -5.95
CA GLY A 31 12.55 -19.30 -6.10
C GLY A 31 12.13 -18.11 -6.98
N GLY A 32 10.96 -18.23 -7.60
CA GLY A 32 10.40 -17.18 -8.43
C GLY A 32 9.95 -15.95 -7.62
N PRO A 33 9.64 -14.83 -8.29
CA PRO A 33 9.04 -13.68 -7.65
C PRO A 33 7.65 -14.04 -7.11
N ASP A 34 7.39 -13.70 -5.85
CA ASP A 34 6.15 -13.98 -5.11
C ASP A 34 5.71 -12.79 -4.23
N GLY A 35 6.23 -11.60 -4.54
CA GLY A 35 5.74 -10.35 -3.97
C GLY A 35 4.32 -10.01 -4.43
N GLY A 36 3.54 -9.39 -3.54
CA GLY A 36 2.14 -9.02 -3.78
C GLY A 36 1.91 -7.52 -3.96
N ASP A 37 0.67 -7.15 -4.23
CA ASP A 37 0.24 -5.76 -4.44
C ASP A 37 0.03 -5.00 -3.11
N GLY A 38 -0.09 -3.68 -3.22
CA GLY A 38 -0.33 -2.76 -2.11
C GLY A 38 -1.72 -2.13 -2.11
#